data_AF-A0A0W1ATL3-F1
#
_entry.id   AF-A0A0W1ATL3-F1
#
_cell.length_a   1.000
_cell.length_b   1.000
_cell.length_c   1.000
_cell.angle_alpha   90.00
_cell.angle_beta   90.00
_cell.angle_gamma   90.00
#
_symmetry.space_group_name_H-M   'P 1'
#
loop_
_entity.id
_entity.type
_entity.pdbx_description
1 polymer ?
#
loop_
_entity_poly.entity_id
_entity_poly.type
_entity_poly.pdbx_seq_one_letter_code
_entity_poly.pdbx_strand_id
1 'polypeptide(L)' 'MEQMLQPPFIIEQIKRAGPFSMDSNHYHDTYEIYYLLAGERSYYINNLIYTLRKGDLIFINKNELHRTTSKGLVIY' A
#
# COMPACT_ATOMS: atom_id res chain seq x y z
N MET A 1 -29.85 10.83 -16.07
CA MET A 1 -28.99 9.77 -15.54
C MET A 1 -28.34 10.32 -14.30
N GLU A 2 -28.68 9.80 -13.12
CA GLU A 2 -28.01 10.19 -11.88
C GLU A 2 -26.55 9.75 -11.94
N GLN A 3 -25.65 10.71 -11.85
CA GLN A 3 -24.22 10.44 -11.70
C GLN A 3 -24.06 9.81 -10.33
N MET A 4 -23.74 8.51 -10.26
CA MET A 4 -23.41 7.87 -8.99
C MET A 4 -22.17 8.56 -8.42
N LEU A 5 -22.37 9.34 -7.35
CA LEU A 5 -21.28 9.97 -6.62
C LEU A 5 -20.40 8.84 -6.05
N GLN A 6 -19.13 8.82 -6.45
CA GLN A 6 -18.15 7.95 -5.81
C GLN A 6 -18.09 8.30 -4.31
N PRO A 7 -18.00 7.31 -3.41
CA PRO A 7 -17.86 7.59 -1.99
C PRO A 7 -16.59 8.43 -1.76
N PRO A 8 -16.61 9.36 -0.80
CA PRO A 8 -15.48 10.26 -0.55
C PRO A 8 -14.22 9.53 -0.04
N PHE A 9 -14.36 8.29 0.41
CA PHE A 9 -13.26 7.42 0.83
C PHE A 9 -13.63 5.94 0.63
N ILE A 10 -12.60 5.11 0.51
CA ILE A 10 -12.70 3.65 0.45
C ILE A 10 -11.91 3.10 1.64
N ILE A 11 -12.46 2.12 2.34
CA ILE A 11 -11.80 1.44 3.46
C ILE A 11 -11.78 -0.05 3.17
N GLU A 12 -10.60 -0.64 3.25
CA GLU A 12 -10.40 -2.08 3.08
C GLU A 12 -9.61 -2.64 4.26
N GLN A 13 -9.98 -3.85 4.69
CA GLN A 13 -9.20 -4.64 5.64
C GLN A 13 -8.96 -6.03 5.06
N ILE A 14 -7.70 -6.41 4.90
CA ILE A 14 -7.31 -7.74 4.39
C ILE A 14 -6.40 -8.43 5.39
N LYS A 15 -6.71 -9.68 5.72
CA LYS A 15 -5.78 -10.65 6.31
C LYS A 15 -5.30 -11.61 5.23
N ARG A 16 -3.97 -11.70 5.04
CA ARG A 16 -3.37 -12.61 4.05
C ARG A 16 -2.79 -13.83 4.75
N ALA A 17 -3.03 -15.02 4.20
CA ALA A 17 -2.48 -16.27 4.71
C ALA A 17 -1.07 -16.59 4.18
N GLY A 18 -0.68 -15.97 3.05
CA GLY A 18 0.61 -16.16 2.39
C GLY A 18 1.24 -14.84 1.92
N PRO A 19 2.45 -14.90 1.34
CA PRO A 19 3.13 -13.72 0.82
C PRO A 19 2.32 -13.08 -0.31
N PHE A 20 2.42 -11.75 -0.41
CA PHE A 20 1.79 -10.97 -1.45
C PHE A 20 2.65 -9.76 -1.77
N SER A 21 2.91 -9.57 -3.05
CA SER A 21 3.57 -8.40 -3.60
C SER A 21 2.71 -7.83 -4.71
N MET A 22 2.75 -6.51 -4.87
CA MET A 22 2.21 -5.88 -6.07
C MET A 22 3.12 -6.21 -7.26
N ASP A 23 2.50 -6.52 -8.40
CA ASP A 23 3.21 -6.94 -9.61
C ASP A 23 3.90 -5.78 -10.34
N SER A 24 3.41 -4.56 -10.16
CA SER A 24 3.92 -3.34 -10.79
C SER A 24 3.91 -2.15 -9.83
N ASN A 25 4.63 -1.09 -10.23
CA ASN A 25 4.50 0.21 -9.58
C ASN A 25 3.10 0.79 -9.85
N HIS A 26 2.56 1.48 -8.86
CA HIS A 26 1.20 2.01 -8.86
C HIS A 26 1.21 3.48 -8.41
N TYR A 27 0.21 4.25 -8.85
CA TYR A 27 -0.06 5.61 -8.39
C TYR A 27 -1.53 5.94 -8.70
N HIS A 28 -2.11 6.87 -7.94
CA HIS A 28 -3.46 7.38 -8.15
C HIS A 28 -3.64 8.78 -7.56
N ASP A 29 -4.73 9.45 -7.94
CA ASP A 29 -5.05 10.82 -7.53
C ASP A 29 -5.73 10.94 -6.16
N THR A 30 -5.81 9.83 -5.42
CA THR A 30 -6.27 9.75 -4.03
C THR A 30 -5.10 9.65 -3.05
N TYR A 31 -5.34 10.09 -1.81
CA TYR A 31 -4.45 9.81 -0.70
C TYR A 31 -4.63 8.37 -0.22
N GLU A 32 -3.57 7.71 0.23
CA GLU A 32 -3.64 6.38 0.85
C GLU A 32 -3.08 6.42 2.28
N ILE A 33 -3.80 5.79 3.21
CA ILE A 33 -3.32 5.50 4.55
C ILE A 33 -3.32 3.98 4.72
N TYR A 34 -2.16 3.43 5.05
CA TYR A 34 -2.02 2.00 5.35
C TYR A 34 -1.51 1.78 6.77
N TYR A 35 -2.12 0.83 7.47
CA TYR A 35 -1.76 0.44 8.84
C TYR A 35 -1.50 -1.06 8.93
N LEU A 36 -0.32 -1.46 9.44
CA LEU A 36 0.07 -2.86 9.53
C LEU A 36 -0.36 -3.47 10.88
N LEU A 37 -1.47 -4.21 10.87
CA LEU A 37 -2.00 -4.87 12.09
C LEU A 37 -1.10 -6.01 12.63
N ALA A 38 -0.38 -6.73 11.76
CA ALA A 38 0.51 -7.82 12.13
C ALA A 38 1.48 -8.16 10.97
N GLY A 39 2.66 -8.70 11.32
CA GLY A 39 3.69 -9.12 10.37
C GLY A 39 4.70 -8.01 10.05
N GLU A 40 5.38 -8.15 8.91
CA GLU A 40 6.32 -7.17 8.36
C GLU A 40 6.07 -6.97 6.86
N ARG A 41 6.33 -5.78 6.35
CA ARG A 41 6.16 -5.45 4.93
C ARG A 41 7.12 -4.37 4.44
N SER A 42 7.40 -4.34 3.14
CA SER A 42 8.17 -3.25 2.53
C SER A 42 7.30 -2.43 1.58
N TYR A 43 7.30 -1.12 1.78
CA TYR A 43 6.77 -0.13 0.86
C TYR A 43 7.93 0.52 0.11
N TYR A 44 7.86 0.53 -1.22
CA TYR A 44 8.70 1.38 -2.04
C TYR A 44 7.85 2.60 -2.39
N ILE A 45 8.33 3.78 -2.05
CA ILE A 45 7.68 5.05 -2.43
C ILE A 45 8.76 5.91 -3.08
N ASN A 46 8.55 6.24 -4.35
CA ASN A 46 9.56 6.78 -5.25
C ASN A 46 10.87 5.97 -5.20
N ASN A 47 11.92 6.57 -4.64
CA ASN A 47 13.27 6.01 -4.57
C ASN A 47 13.64 5.52 -3.16
N LEU A 48 12.68 5.48 -2.25
CA LEU A 48 12.89 5.10 -0.84
C LEU A 48 12.16 3.81 -0.50
N ILE A 49 12.77 3.03 0.41
CA ILE A 49 12.21 1.78 0.93
C ILE A 49 11.91 1.96 2.41
N TYR A 50 10.65 1.75 2.77
CA TYR A 50 10.16 1.76 4.14
C TYR A 50 9.84 0.33 4.56
N THR A 51 10.52 -0.16 5.60
CA THR A 51 10.17 -1.44 6.22
C THR A 51 9.21 -1.19 7.36
N LEU A 52 7.98 -1.69 7.21
CA LEU A 52 6.92 -1.61 8.19
C LEU A 52 6.91 -2.87 9.06
N ARG A 53 6.62 -2.69 10.33
CA ARG A 53 6.35 -3.70 11.35
C ARG A 53 4.95 -3.48 11.93
N LYS A 54 4.49 -4.43 12.74
CA LYS A 54 3.22 -4.31 13.46
C LYS A 54 3.12 -2.94 14.16
N GLY A 55 2.04 -2.22 13.86
CA GLY A 55 1.73 -0.92 14.45
C GLY A 55 2.21 0.27 13.63
N ASP A 56 3.02 0.05 12.59
CA ASP A 56 3.45 1.14 11.71
C ASP A 56 2.30 1.59 10.80
N LEU A 57 2.29 2.91 10.56
CA LEU A 57 1.38 3.59 9.65
C LEU A 57 2.20 4.28 8.57
N ILE A 58 1.74 4.20 7.32
CA ILE A 58 2.28 4.98 6.21
C ILE A 58 1.17 5.84 5.61
N PHE A 59 1.53 7.07 5.24
CA PHE A 59 0.66 8.01 4.56
C PHE A 59 1.30 8.36 3.23
N ILE A 60 0.58 8.09 2.14
CA ILE A 60 1.06 8.26 0.76
C ILE A 60 0.29 9.43 0.14
N ASN A 61 1.04 10.37 -0.43
CA ASN A 61 0.48 11.52 -1.11
C ASN A 61 -0.07 11.13 -2.50
N LYS A 62 -0.92 11.98 -3.06
CA LYS A 62 -1.46 11.80 -4.40
C LYS A 62 -0.34 11.73 -5.44
N ASN A 63 -0.50 10.86 -6.43
CA ASN A 63 0.41 10.71 -7.57
C ASN A 63 1.85 10.31 -7.21
N GLU A 64 2.08 9.85 -5.98
CA GLU A 64 3.37 9.26 -5.58
C GLU A 64 3.46 7.84 -6.10
N LEU A 65 4.57 7.50 -6.76
CA LEU A 65 4.78 6.16 -7.26
C LEU A 65 5.06 5.24 -6.07
N HIS A 66 4.26 4.19 -5.90
CA HIS A 66 4.42 3.27 -4.80
C HIS A 66 4.17 1.81 -5.21
N ARG A 67 4.82 0.88 -4.51
CA ARG A 67 4.50 -0.55 -4.57
C ARG A 67 4.74 -1.19 -3.21
N THR A 68 4.02 -2.27 -2.97
CA THR A 68 4.15 -2.99 -1.71
C THR A 68 4.54 -4.44 -1.92
N THR A 69 5.61 -4.89 -1.26
CA THR A 69 6.07 -6.28 -1.35
C THR A 69 5.99 -6.97 0.00
N SER A 70 5.70 -8.26 0.02
CA SER A 70 5.98 -9.08 1.21
C SER A 70 7.49 -9.13 1.41
N LYS A 71 7.95 -9.13 2.66
CA LYS A 71 9.37 -9.34 2.95
C LYS A 71 9.78 -10.75 2.51
N GLY A 72 10.26 -10.86 1.29
CA GLY A 72 10.78 -12.06 0.66
C GLY A 72 11.84 -11.63 -0.33
N LEU A 73 13.09 -11.94 0.02
CA LEU A 73 14.33 -11.81 -0.75
C LEU A 73 14.26 -10.93 -2.01
N VAL A 74 14.88 -9.74 -1.95
CA VAL A 74 15.26 -9.01 -3.17
C VAL A 74 16.30 -9.87 -3.88
N ILE A 75 15.89 -10.61 -4.91
CA ILE A 75 16.83 -11.18 -5.88
C ILE A 75 17.15 -10.03 -6.84
N TYR A 76 18.43 -9.64 -6.88
CA TYR A 76 18.98 -8.69 -7.85
C TYR A 76 18.82 -9.22 -9.28
#